data_AF-A0A2N0M769-F1
#
_entry.id   AF-A0A2N0M769-F1
#
_cell.length_a   1.000
_cell.length_b   1.000
_cell.length_c   1.000
_cell.angle_alpha   90.00
_cell.angle_beta   90.00
_cell.angle_gamma   90.00
#
_symmetry.space_group_name_H-M   'P 1'
#
loop_
_entity.id
_entity.type
_entity.pdbx_description
1 polymer ?
#
loop_
_entity_poly.entity_id
_entity_poly.type
_entity_poly.pdbx_seq_one_letter_code
_entity_poly.pdbx_strand_id
1 'polypeptide(L)'
;MLETYLVSPPPSEGANEPINPDVHILESDDTYGKVSVEPLQRGFGLTIGNPLRRILLSSTNGSAITWVKIDDVVHEYTAIPGVKEEVMELLLNVKRIRIRSQSNRAGKMRLDVTGEGRICAGDIATSSDFEIVNPELHLATLDSTDSHLSIEFNVEQGVGYQPAIQSDGADGLPMGVLPVDAIFSPVRKVNYHIERTRVGQITDYERLVLEVWTDGTLKPVEAVREAAENLVNHFFLFSNINRTAEAGVERPSLTVSPEIYQTPIERLDLSPRTLNCLKRAHLTKVGEILEMSDDELLKIRNFGEKSLTELRDRLAERGIASNRPGALENGGQLAAIVGPSGALDNLSPDDIGELLGGGTITMADPAEAGLEWAEEDESDGDDEFDDEIDDGEEDL
;
A
#
# COMPACT_ATOMS: atom_id res chain seq x y z
N MET A 1 28.96 15.46 -69.48
CA MET A 1 28.82 15.16 -68.05
C MET A 1 27.55 15.85 -67.56
N LEU A 2 26.68 15.15 -66.85
CA LEU A 2 25.62 15.65 -65.97
C LEU A 2 24.86 14.41 -65.49
N GLU A 3 25.40 13.75 -64.47
CA GLU A 3 24.75 12.58 -63.89
C GLU A 3 23.54 13.04 -63.07
N THR A 4 22.35 12.54 -63.41
CA THR A 4 21.15 12.78 -62.61
C THR A 4 21.26 11.96 -61.33
N TYR A 5 21.77 12.58 -60.27
CA TYR A 5 21.78 12.01 -58.94
C TYR A 5 20.35 11.71 -58.49
N LEU A 6 19.95 10.44 -58.61
CA LEU A 6 18.76 9.91 -57.96
C LEU A 6 19.04 9.89 -56.46
N VAL A 7 18.63 10.96 -55.77
CA VAL A 7 18.57 10.99 -54.32
C VAL A 7 17.59 9.88 -53.88
N SER A 8 18.13 8.80 -53.34
CA SER A 8 17.32 7.78 -52.67
C SER A 8 16.47 8.46 -51.60
N PRO A 9 15.19 8.10 -51.42
CA PRO A 9 14.43 8.60 -50.28
C PRO A 9 15.21 8.31 -48.99
N PRO A 10 15.12 9.18 -47.97
CA PRO A 10 15.66 8.85 -46.66
C PRO A 10 15.07 7.52 -46.20
N PRO A 11 15.81 6.70 -45.42
CA PRO A 11 15.21 5.53 -44.79
C PRO A 11 13.98 6.01 -44.03
N SER A 12 12.83 5.40 -44.32
CA SER A 12 11.58 5.72 -43.63
C SER A 12 11.83 5.67 -42.14
N GLU A 13 11.60 6.77 -41.43
CA GLU A 13 11.74 6.84 -39.98
C GLU A 13 11.02 5.62 -39.40
N GLY A 14 11.77 4.78 -38.70
CA GLY A 14 11.26 3.49 -38.25
C GLY A 14 10.01 3.75 -37.43
N ALA A 15 8.89 3.14 -37.82
CA ALA A 15 7.73 3.12 -36.95
C ALA A 15 8.21 2.59 -35.60
N ASN A 16 8.05 3.39 -34.53
CA ASN A 16 8.38 2.98 -33.17
C ASN A 16 7.42 1.86 -32.78
N GLU A 17 7.77 0.65 -33.18
CA GLU A 17 7.17 -0.59 -32.73
C GLU A 17 7.22 -0.57 -31.19
N PRO A 18 6.09 -0.72 -30.48
CA PRO A 18 6.03 -0.48 -29.05
C PRO A 18 6.89 -1.52 -28.32
N ILE A 19 8.10 -1.10 -27.94
CA ILE A 19 9.05 -1.97 -27.26
C ILE A 19 8.56 -2.18 -25.83
N ASN A 20 8.02 -3.37 -25.58
CA ASN A 20 7.63 -3.80 -24.26
C ASN A 20 8.91 -4.14 -23.46
N PRO A 21 9.15 -3.51 -22.30
CA PRO A 21 10.26 -3.90 -21.42
C PRO A 21 9.92 -5.22 -20.71
N ASP A 22 10.81 -6.20 -20.84
CA ASP A 22 10.70 -7.47 -20.13
C ASP A 22 11.40 -7.42 -18.77
N VAL A 23 10.92 -8.24 -17.83
CA VAL A 23 11.51 -8.40 -16.50
C VAL A 23 12.18 -9.77 -16.41
N HIS A 24 13.47 -9.78 -16.15
CA HIS A 24 14.28 -11.00 -16.00
C HIS A 24 14.77 -11.13 -14.56
N ILE A 25 14.49 -12.26 -13.92
CA ILE A 25 15.08 -12.63 -12.64
C ILE A 25 16.44 -13.26 -12.96
N LEU A 26 17.53 -12.63 -12.54
CA LEU A 26 18.89 -13.10 -12.77
C LEU A 26 19.33 -14.07 -11.67
N GLU A 27 19.06 -13.71 -10.42
CA GLU A 27 19.38 -14.50 -9.23
C GLU A 27 18.21 -14.39 -8.24
N SER A 28 17.84 -15.49 -7.58
CA SER A 28 16.78 -15.51 -6.57
C SER A 28 17.09 -16.57 -5.52
N ASP A 29 17.59 -16.11 -4.38
CA ASP A 29 17.73 -16.84 -3.12
C ASP A 29 16.66 -16.36 -2.12
N ASP A 30 16.53 -17.02 -0.97
CA ASP A 30 15.54 -16.65 0.05
C ASP A 30 15.86 -15.33 0.78
N THR A 31 17.14 -14.92 0.81
CA THR A 31 17.59 -13.66 1.44
C THR A 31 18.10 -12.60 0.47
N TYR A 32 18.38 -12.98 -0.79
CA TYR A 32 18.96 -12.08 -1.79
C TYR A 32 18.37 -12.34 -3.18
N GLY A 33 18.05 -11.26 -3.91
CA GLY A 33 17.54 -11.36 -5.28
C GLY A 33 18.07 -10.25 -6.19
N LYS A 34 18.26 -10.61 -7.45
CA LYS A 34 18.74 -9.73 -8.50
C LYS A 34 17.80 -9.78 -9.70
N VAL A 35 17.18 -8.66 -10.02
CA VAL A 35 16.17 -8.52 -11.08
C VAL A 35 16.65 -7.45 -12.06
N SER A 36 16.58 -7.73 -13.36
CA SER A 36 16.86 -6.76 -14.42
C SER A 36 15.63 -6.47 -15.28
N VAL A 37 15.44 -5.21 -15.65
CA VAL A 37 14.38 -4.74 -16.56
C VAL A 37 15.03 -4.12 -17.78
N GLU A 38 14.74 -4.67 -18.97
CA GLU A 38 15.24 -4.16 -20.24
C GLU A 38 14.31 -4.50 -21.41
N PRO A 39 14.33 -3.73 -22.51
CA PRO A 39 15.02 -2.45 -22.67
C PRO A 39 14.18 -1.27 -22.17
N LEU A 40 14.80 -0.35 -21.44
CA LEU A 40 14.19 0.90 -20.98
C LEU A 40 14.64 2.07 -21.86
N GLN A 41 13.78 3.06 -22.08
CA GLN A 41 14.20 4.31 -22.72
C GLN A 41 15.23 5.05 -21.84
N ARG A 42 16.12 5.80 -22.47
CA ARG A 42 17.17 6.56 -21.78
C ARG A 42 16.59 7.47 -20.68
N GLY A 43 17.16 7.41 -19.48
CA GLY A 43 16.71 8.10 -18.27
C GLY A 43 15.68 7.32 -17.44
N PHE A 44 14.93 6.36 -18.02
CA PHE A 44 13.93 5.60 -17.25
C PHE A 44 14.55 4.64 -16.24
N GLY A 45 15.81 4.21 -16.41
CA GLY A 45 16.50 3.40 -15.41
C GLY A 45 16.57 4.12 -14.05
N LEU A 46 16.82 5.43 -14.04
CA LEU A 46 16.85 6.24 -12.82
C LEU A 46 15.44 6.52 -12.29
N THR A 47 14.52 6.88 -13.20
CA THR A 47 13.12 7.20 -12.88
C THR A 47 12.35 6.02 -12.27
N ILE A 48 12.71 4.78 -12.61
CA ILE A 48 12.11 3.56 -12.04
C ILE A 48 12.92 3.06 -10.84
N GLY A 49 14.25 3.01 -10.94
CA GLY A 49 15.12 2.44 -9.91
C GLY A 49 15.10 3.20 -8.58
N ASN A 50 15.08 4.54 -8.61
CA ASN A 50 15.12 5.34 -7.39
C ASN A 50 13.80 5.29 -6.58
N PRO A 51 12.60 5.41 -7.17
CA PRO A 51 11.34 5.22 -6.45
C PRO A 51 11.15 3.79 -5.92
N LEU A 52 11.47 2.74 -6.70
CA LEU A 52 11.40 1.36 -6.21
C LEU A 52 12.33 1.14 -5.01
N ARG A 53 13.57 1.64 -5.07
CA ARG A 53 14.51 1.60 -3.93
C ARG A 53 13.97 2.30 -2.68
N ARG A 54 13.23 3.40 -2.83
CA ARG A 54 12.61 4.09 -1.69
C ARG A 54 11.48 3.25 -1.08
N ILE A 55 10.52 2.82 -1.91
CA ILE A 55 9.34 2.06 -1.45
C ILE A 55 9.73 0.73 -0.79
N LEU A 56 10.69 -0.01 -1.37
CA LEU A 56 11.21 -1.24 -0.78
C LEU A 56 11.72 -1.06 0.66
N LEU A 57 12.34 0.09 0.96
CA LEU A 57 12.89 0.39 2.28
C LEU A 57 11.85 0.99 3.24
N SER A 58 10.90 1.78 2.74
CA SER A 58 9.95 2.55 3.58
C SER A 58 8.57 1.92 3.76
N SER A 59 8.12 1.11 2.80
CA SER A 59 6.68 0.85 2.57
C SER A 59 6.38 -0.58 2.09
N THR A 60 7.30 -1.50 2.34
CA THR A 60 7.05 -2.95 2.29
C THR A 60 6.38 -3.37 3.59
N ASN A 61 5.33 -4.18 3.52
CA ASN A 61 4.67 -4.70 4.72
C ASN A 61 5.54 -5.75 5.43
N GLY A 62 5.39 -5.86 6.75
CA GLY A 62 6.00 -6.93 7.53
C GLY A 62 5.41 -7.04 8.93
N SER A 63 5.91 -8.01 9.71
CA SER A 63 5.38 -8.37 11.02
C SER A 63 6.43 -8.19 12.11
N ALA A 64 6.07 -7.53 13.21
CA ALA A 64 6.99 -7.23 14.31
C ALA A 64 6.27 -7.32 15.67
N ILE A 65 7.05 -7.43 16.74
CA ILE A 65 6.54 -7.42 18.12
C ILE A 65 6.43 -5.98 18.59
N THR A 66 5.22 -5.56 18.99
CA THR A 66 4.94 -4.18 19.46
C THR A 66 5.03 -4.04 20.97
N TRP A 67 4.70 -5.10 21.71
CA TRP A 67 4.89 -5.17 23.16
C TRP A 67 5.13 -6.59 23.66
N VAL A 68 5.73 -6.67 24.84
CA VAL A 68 6.10 -7.89 25.56
C VAL A 68 5.55 -7.79 26.98
N LYS A 69 4.90 -8.84 27.48
CA LYS A 69 4.54 -8.98 28.89
C LYS A 69 5.32 -10.16 29.47
N ILE A 70 6.12 -9.89 30.49
CA ILE A 70 6.89 -10.91 31.21
C ILE A 70 6.24 -11.05 32.59
N ASP A 71 6.02 -12.27 33.06
CA ASP A 71 5.41 -12.46 34.39
C ASP A 71 6.38 -12.05 35.52
N ASP A 72 5.81 -11.52 36.61
CA ASP A 72 6.48 -10.88 37.75
C ASP A 72 7.40 -9.66 37.44
N VAL A 73 7.47 -9.20 36.19
CA VAL A 73 8.19 -7.98 35.79
C VAL A 73 7.23 -6.79 35.68
N VAL A 74 7.59 -5.67 36.33
CA VAL A 74 6.82 -4.41 36.27
C VAL A 74 7.46 -3.38 35.32
N HIS A 75 8.79 -3.36 35.20
CA HIS A 75 9.53 -2.41 34.37
C HIS A 75 10.83 -3.00 33.81
N GLU A 76 11.31 -2.40 32.72
CA GLU A 76 12.47 -2.85 31.93
C GLU A 76 13.81 -2.86 32.70
N TYR A 77 13.98 -2.01 33.71
CA TYR A 77 15.17 -1.97 34.59
C TYR A 77 15.20 -3.07 35.68
N THR A 78 14.50 -4.18 35.49
CA THR A 78 14.55 -5.35 36.41
C THR A 78 15.44 -6.47 35.87
N ALA A 79 15.95 -7.29 36.78
CA ALA A 79 16.52 -8.60 36.46
C ALA A 79 15.52 -9.69 36.86
N ILE A 80 15.34 -10.71 36.01
CA ILE A 80 14.40 -11.81 36.27
C ILE A 80 15.12 -12.88 37.11
N PRO A 81 14.59 -13.30 38.28
CA PRO A 81 15.25 -14.29 39.12
C PRO A 81 15.47 -15.64 38.41
N GLY A 82 16.74 -16.03 38.23
CA GLY A 82 17.11 -17.28 37.58
C GLY A 82 17.25 -17.21 36.05
N VAL A 83 17.02 -16.05 35.45
CA VAL A 83 17.49 -15.72 34.10
C VAL A 83 18.84 -15.01 34.23
N LYS A 84 19.77 -15.31 33.31
CA LYS A 84 21.11 -14.74 33.33
C LYS A 84 21.19 -13.34 32.72
N GLU A 85 20.41 -13.09 31.68
CA GLU A 85 20.31 -11.83 30.94
C GLU A 85 19.31 -10.87 31.62
N GLU A 86 19.59 -9.56 31.57
CA GLU A 86 18.67 -8.51 32.09
C GLU A 86 17.47 -8.30 31.15
N VAL A 87 16.36 -7.74 31.66
CA VAL A 87 15.16 -7.50 30.84
C VAL A 87 15.46 -6.59 29.63
N MET A 88 16.34 -5.59 29.77
CA MET A 88 16.78 -4.76 28.63
C MET A 88 17.51 -5.56 27.53
N GLU A 89 18.35 -6.55 27.90
CA GLU A 89 19.04 -7.41 26.94
C GLU A 89 18.04 -8.37 26.27
N LEU A 90 17.11 -8.93 27.04
CA LEU A 90 16.00 -9.76 26.55
C LEU A 90 15.14 -9.01 25.54
N LEU A 91 14.71 -7.77 25.83
CA LEU A 91 13.92 -6.95 24.89
C LEU A 91 14.71 -6.65 23.59
N LEU A 92 16.02 -6.41 23.70
CA LEU A 92 16.89 -6.21 22.53
C LEU A 92 17.04 -7.48 21.68
N ASN A 93 17.06 -8.66 22.30
CA ASN A 93 17.03 -9.95 21.59
C ASN A 93 15.66 -10.21 20.96
N VAL A 94 14.56 -9.89 21.64
CA VAL A 94 13.19 -10.00 21.10
C VAL A 94 13.01 -9.14 19.84
N LYS A 95 13.58 -7.92 19.81
CA LYS A 95 13.62 -7.04 18.62
C LYS A 95 14.39 -7.62 17.42
N ARG A 96 15.18 -8.70 17.62
CA ARG A 96 15.89 -9.45 16.58
C ARG A 96 15.11 -10.66 16.05
N ILE A 97 14.01 -11.08 16.68
CA ILE A 97 13.13 -12.14 16.17
C ILE A 97 12.60 -11.73 14.79
N ARG A 98 12.43 -12.68 13.89
CA ARG A 98 11.88 -12.48 12.54
C ARG A 98 10.68 -13.36 12.30
N ILE A 99 9.55 -12.72 12.04
CA ILE A 99 8.23 -13.35 11.98
C ILE A 99 7.66 -13.13 10.58
N ARG A 100 7.28 -14.22 9.92
CA ARG A 100 6.42 -14.20 8.73
C ARG A 100 5.00 -14.49 9.21
N SER A 101 4.09 -13.52 9.05
CA SER A 101 2.66 -13.78 9.25
C SER A 101 1.98 -14.10 7.93
N GLN A 102 1.11 -15.11 7.93
CA GLN A 102 0.25 -15.47 6.80
C GLN A 102 -1.07 -14.68 6.77
N SER A 103 -1.37 -13.89 7.82
CA SER A 103 -2.63 -13.12 7.90
C SER A 103 -2.42 -11.68 8.36
N ASN A 104 -3.19 -10.77 7.76
CA ASN A 104 -3.21 -9.36 8.18
C ASN A 104 -4.12 -9.16 9.40
N ARG A 105 -3.66 -9.69 10.53
CA ARG A 105 -4.27 -9.56 11.86
C ARG A 105 -3.19 -9.48 12.92
N ALA A 106 -3.43 -8.66 13.93
CA ALA A 106 -2.69 -8.73 15.19
C ALA A 106 -2.93 -10.10 15.86
N GLY A 107 -1.91 -10.63 16.52
CA GLY A 107 -1.98 -11.93 17.19
C GLY A 107 -0.94 -12.07 18.30
N LYS A 108 -1.02 -13.17 19.03
CA LYS A 108 -0.22 -13.39 20.24
C LYS A 108 0.56 -14.69 20.16
N MET A 109 1.77 -14.66 20.70
CA MET A 109 2.65 -15.82 20.89
C MET A 109 3.00 -15.93 22.37
N ARG A 110 3.31 -17.14 22.86
CA ARG A 110 3.71 -17.35 24.26
C ARG A 110 4.98 -18.19 24.33
N LEU A 111 5.93 -17.74 25.13
CA LEU A 111 7.04 -18.57 25.62
C LEU A 111 6.66 -19.06 27.03
N ASP A 112 6.89 -20.34 27.29
CA ASP A 112 6.59 -20.98 28.58
C ASP A 112 7.63 -22.10 28.79
N VAL A 113 8.72 -21.78 29.49
CA VAL A 113 9.88 -22.67 29.65
C VAL A 113 10.22 -22.82 31.12
N THR A 114 10.55 -24.06 31.53
CA THR A 114 10.96 -24.39 32.90
C THR A 114 12.14 -25.36 32.85
N GLY A 115 13.18 -25.10 33.65
CA GLY A 115 14.41 -25.91 33.68
C GLY A 115 15.67 -25.13 33.26
N GLU A 116 16.84 -25.69 33.53
CA GLU A 116 18.13 -25.12 33.13
C GLU A 116 18.38 -25.28 31.63
N GLY A 117 18.92 -24.24 30.97
CA GLY A 117 19.20 -24.30 29.53
C GLY A 117 19.30 -22.95 28.85
N ARG A 118 19.51 -22.98 27.52
CA ARG A 118 19.36 -21.80 26.66
C ARG A 118 17.98 -21.82 26.02
N ILE A 119 17.39 -20.65 25.90
CA ILE A 119 16.11 -20.42 25.25
C ILE A 119 16.38 -19.72 23.91
N CYS A 120 15.86 -20.32 22.84
CA CYS A 120 15.92 -19.80 21.49
C CYS A 120 14.53 -19.37 21.00
N ALA A 121 14.47 -18.58 19.92
CA ALA A 121 13.21 -18.14 19.35
C ALA A 121 12.33 -19.31 18.84
N GLY A 122 12.93 -20.46 18.52
CA GLY A 122 12.21 -21.70 18.19
C GLY A 122 11.43 -22.34 19.34
N ASP A 123 11.68 -21.94 20.59
CA ASP A 123 10.95 -22.44 21.78
C ASP A 123 9.64 -21.68 22.04
N ILE A 124 9.36 -20.61 21.27
CA ILE A 124 8.13 -19.83 21.36
C ILE A 124 6.96 -20.62 20.75
N ALA A 125 5.88 -20.81 21.50
CA ALA A 125 4.63 -21.34 20.97
C ALA A 125 3.93 -20.29 20.09
N THR A 126 4.00 -20.48 18.77
CA THR A 126 3.28 -19.68 17.77
C THR A 126 1.90 -20.27 17.44
N SER A 127 1.02 -19.43 16.92
CA SER A 127 -0.22 -19.89 16.26
C SER A 127 0.06 -20.21 14.78
N SER A 128 -0.84 -20.93 14.11
CA SER A 128 -0.76 -21.27 12.68
C SER A 128 -0.46 -20.11 11.74
N ASP A 129 -0.83 -18.90 12.18
CA ASP A 129 -0.79 -17.68 11.39
C ASP A 129 0.61 -17.05 11.40
N PHE A 130 1.52 -17.47 12.29
CA PHE A 130 2.85 -16.91 12.51
C PHE A 130 3.96 -17.97 12.45
N GLU A 131 4.96 -17.73 11.60
CA GLU A 131 6.15 -18.54 11.41
C GLU A 131 7.40 -17.74 11.84
N ILE A 132 8.24 -18.32 12.72
CA ILE A 132 9.52 -17.72 13.11
C ILE A 132 10.61 -18.20 12.14
N VAL A 133 11.26 -17.23 11.48
CA VAL A 133 12.21 -17.46 10.38
C VAL A 133 13.63 -17.72 10.89
N ASN A 134 13.96 -17.23 12.09
CA ASN A 134 15.25 -17.41 12.75
C ASN A 134 15.13 -18.15 14.10
N PRO A 135 14.68 -19.42 14.12
CA PRO A 135 14.45 -20.18 15.35
C PRO A 135 15.72 -20.39 16.19
N GLU A 136 16.91 -20.27 15.59
CA GLU A 136 18.22 -20.38 16.24
C GLU A 136 18.65 -19.14 17.05
N LEU A 137 17.89 -18.05 16.98
CA LEU A 137 18.18 -16.83 17.73
C LEU A 137 18.10 -17.07 19.24
N HIS A 138 19.22 -16.92 19.93
CA HIS A 138 19.30 -16.90 21.40
C HIS A 138 18.49 -15.73 21.98
N LEU A 139 17.62 -16.01 22.95
CA LEU A 139 16.86 -15.01 23.68
C LEU A 139 17.38 -14.83 25.10
N ALA A 140 17.54 -15.94 25.83
CA ALA A 140 17.89 -15.97 27.25
C ALA A 140 18.55 -17.31 27.68
N THR A 141 19.09 -17.35 28.89
CA THR A 141 19.66 -18.52 29.56
C THR A 141 19.03 -18.66 30.95
N LEU A 142 18.54 -19.85 31.28
CA LEU A 142 18.06 -20.21 32.62
C LEU A 142 19.17 -20.91 33.41
N ASP A 143 19.52 -20.34 34.57
CA ASP A 143 20.67 -20.75 35.39
C ASP A 143 20.36 -21.87 36.41
N SER A 144 19.10 -22.33 36.53
CA SER A 144 18.70 -23.36 37.50
C SER A 144 17.51 -24.19 37.06
N THR A 145 17.45 -25.45 37.52
CA THR A 145 16.39 -26.42 37.15
C THR A 145 15.00 -26.02 37.65
N ASP A 146 14.92 -25.23 38.72
CA ASP A 146 13.66 -24.70 39.28
C ASP A 146 13.25 -23.34 38.66
N SER A 147 14.03 -22.79 37.73
CA SER A 147 13.73 -21.52 37.07
C SER A 147 12.64 -21.68 36.01
N HIS A 148 11.74 -20.70 35.95
CA HIS A 148 10.59 -20.65 35.05
C HIS A 148 10.55 -19.28 34.36
N LEU A 149 10.32 -19.25 33.05
CA LEU A 149 10.17 -18.03 32.27
C LEU A 149 8.91 -18.12 31.40
N SER A 150 7.97 -17.22 31.69
CA SER A 150 6.70 -17.06 31.00
C SER A 150 6.64 -15.66 30.37
N ILE A 151 6.45 -15.59 29.06
CA ILE A 151 6.39 -14.35 28.29
C ILE A 151 5.25 -14.42 27.27
N GLU A 152 4.44 -13.37 27.21
CA GLU A 152 3.42 -13.13 26.19
C GLU A 152 3.92 -12.03 25.23
N PHE A 153 3.99 -12.35 23.93
CA PHE A 153 4.38 -11.41 22.87
C PHE A 153 3.17 -11.04 22.04
N ASN A 154 3.04 -9.76 21.68
CA ASN A 154 2.02 -9.28 20.76
C ASN A 154 2.66 -8.90 19.41
N VAL A 155 2.20 -9.55 18.35
CA VAL A 155 2.70 -9.42 16.98
C VAL A 155 1.67 -8.67 16.16
N GLU A 156 2.11 -7.61 15.48
CA GLU A 156 1.28 -6.81 14.59
C GLU A 156 1.90 -6.72 13.19
N GLN A 157 1.07 -6.42 12.19
CA GLN A 157 1.52 -6.06 10.85
C GLN A 157 1.56 -4.54 10.68
N GLY A 158 2.58 -4.05 9.98
CA GLY A 158 2.78 -2.64 9.74
C GLY A 158 3.79 -2.37 8.62
N VAL A 159 4.21 -1.11 8.51
CA VAL A 159 5.20 -0.64 7.53
C VAL A 159 6.26 0.21 8.22
N GLY A 160 7.50 0.13 7.75
CA GLY A 160 8.59 0.99 8.24
C GLY A 160 8.99 0.72 9.70
N TYR A 161 8.85 1.73 10.56
CA TYR A 161 9.30 1.75 11.95
C TYR A 161 8.30 2.49 12.85
N GLN A 162 8.00 1.91 14.01
CA GLN A 162 7.22 2.53 15.07
C GLN A 162 8.03 2.50 16.37
N PRO A 163 8.35 3.66 16.99
CA PRO A 163 9.06 3.70 18.26
C PRO A 163 8.18 3.17 19.40
N ALA A 164 8.81 2.67 20.46
CA ALA A 164 8.15 2.37 21.72
C ALA A 164 7.70 3.68 22.40
N ILE A 165 6.42 4.05 22.23
CA ILE A 165 5.82 5.16 22.97
C ILE A 165 5.29 4.60 24.28
N GLN A 166 5.98 4.88 25.39
CA GLN A 166 5.45 4.64 26.72
C GLN A 166 4.50 5.79 27.08
N SER A 167 3.26 5.70 26.59
CA SER A 167 2.20 6.69 26.80
C SER A 167 1.83 6.80 28.28
N ASP A 168 2.27 7.88 28.95
CA ASP A 168 1.87 8.23 30.32
C ASP A 168 0.35 8.53 30.40
N GLY A 169 -0.46 7.47 30.52
CA GLY A 169 -1.90 7.52 30.77
C GLY A 169 -2.80 7.66 29.55
N ALA A 170 -2.29 7.59 28.31
CA ALA A 170 -3.09 7.78 27.09
C ALA A 170 -3.50 6.49 26.36
N ASP A 171 -2.68 5.43 26.39
CA ASP A 171 -2.98 4.15 25.74
C ASP A 171 -3.25 3.04 26.76
N GLY A 172 -4.28 2.23 26.50
CA GLY A 172 -4.87 1.28 27.47
C GLY A 172 -4.07 0.00 27.75
N LEU A 173 -2.74 0.04 27.74
CA LEU A 173 -1.90 -1.10 28.11
C LEU A 173 -1.92 -1.30 29.64
N PRO A 174 -2.16 -2.54 30.14
CA PRO A 174 -2.12 -2.81 31.57
C PRO A 174 -0.69 -2.78 32.13
N MET A 175 -0.56 -2.53 33.44
CA MET A 175 0.72 -2.57 34.15
C MET A 175 1.44 -3.92 33.96
N GLY A 176 2.75 -3.89 33.76
CA GLY A 176 3.58 -5.07 33.43
C GLY A 176 3.70 -5.37 31.93
N VAL A 177 3.11 -4.55 31.05
CA VAL A 177 3.40 -4.58 29.61
C VAL A 177 4.55 -3.62 29.28
N LEU A 178 5.56 -4.14 28.59
CA LEU A 178 6.75 -3.42 28.14
C LEU A 178 6.62 -3.16 26.62
N PRO A 179 6.52 -1.90 26.17
CA PRO A 179 6.50 -1.58 24.74
C PRO A 179 7.88 -1.81 24.12
N VAL A 180 7.94 -2.19 22.84
CA VAL A 180 9.18 -2.43 22.09
C VAL A 180 9.09 -1.78 20.72
N ASP A 181 10.17 -1.15 20.23
CA ASP A 181 10.11 -0.52 18.91
C ASP A 181 9.94 -1.57 17.80
N ALA A 182 8.83 -1.47 17.09
CA ALA A 182 8.48 -2.37 16.01
C ALA A 182 9.20 -1.96 14.71
N ILE A 183 10.14 -2.79 14.27
CA ILE A 183 10.77 -2.70 12.95
C ILE A 183 10.00 -3.63 12.01
N PHE A 184 9.03 -3.08 11.28
CA PHE A 184 8.21 -3.86 10.34
C PHE A 184 8.90 -4.13 9.00
N SER A 185 9.91 -3.34 8.61
CA SER A 185 10.54 -3.46 7.29
C SER A 185 11.38 -4.75 7.14
N PRO A 186 11.05 -5.66 6.20
CA PRO A 186 11.78 -6.92 5.97
C PRO A 186 13.00 -6.73 5.06
N VAL A 187 13.14 -5.56 4.42
CA VAL A 187 14.19 -5.26 3.45
C VAL A 187 15.37 -4.58 4.14
N ARG A 188 16.50 -5.28 4.21
CA ARG A 188 17.73 -4.80 4.88
C ARG A 188 18.52 -3.81 4.03
N LYS A 189 18.56 -4.01 2.71
CA LYS A 189 19.35 -3.20 1.77
C LYS A 189 18.75 -3.31 0.37
N VAL A 190 18.83 -2.20 -0.38
CA VAL A 190 18.56 -2.17 -1.82
C VAL A 190 19.66 -1.37 -2.52
N ASN A 191 20.17 -1.92 -3.61
CA ASN A 191 21.10 -1.30 -4.54
C ASN A 191 20.50 -1.35 -5.97
N TYR A 192 20.87 -0.42 -6.84
CA TYR A 192 20.55 -0.52 -8.26
C TYR A 192 21.69 0.03 -9.11
N HIS A 193 21.86 -0.53 -10.30
CA HIS A 193 22.78 -0.03 -11.32
C HIS A 193 22.08 0.04 -12.67
N ILE A 194 22.55 0.96 -13.53
CA ILE A 194 21.99 1.22 -14.85
C ILE A 194 23.06 0.91 -15.88
N GLU A 195 22.83 -0.13 -16.66
CA GLU A 195 23.66 -0.57 -17.77
C GLU A 195 23.09 -0.01 -19.09
N ARG A 196 23.88 -0.01 -20.17
CA ARG A 196 23.38 0.28 -21.53
C ARG A 196 23.15 -1.03 -22.27
N THR A 197 21.98 -1.17 -22.88
CA THR A 197 21.61 -2.36 -23.67
C THR A 197 21.45 -1.98 -25.15
N ARG A 198 21.53 -2.98 -26.04
CA ARG A 198 21.46 -2.79 -27.50
C ARG A 198 20.27 -3.55 -28.07
N VAL A 199 19.34 -2.82 -28.67
CA VAL A 199 18.16 -3.39 -29.35
C VAL A 199 18.36 -3.24 -30.86
N GLY A 200 18.74 -4.33 -31.52
CA GLY A 200 19.01 -4.36 -32.96
C GLY A 200 20.17 -3.43 -33.35
N GLN A 201 19.85 -2.28 -33.94
CA GLN A 201 20.83 -1.25 -34.34
C GLN A 201 20.93 -0.07 -33.38
N ILE A 202 20.04 0.04 -32.39
CA ILE A 202 19.93 1.16 -31.46
C ILE A 202 20.64 0.80 -30.15
N THR A 203 21.43 1.74 -29.60
CA THR A 203 22.40 1.49 -28.51
C THR A 203 22.30 2.48 -27.33
N ASP A 204 21.23 3.26 -27.24
CA ASP A 204 20.98 4.23 -26.17
C ASP A 204 19.88 3.80 -25.18
N TYR A 205 19.32 2.59 -25.34
CA TYR A 205 18.48 1.96 -24.35
C TYR A 205 19.26 1.62 -23.07
N GLU A 206 18.55 1.69 -21.95
CA GLU A 206 19.03 1.36 -20.62
C GLU A 206 18.53 -0.01 -20.15
N ARG A 207 19.28 -0.60 -19.24
CA ARG A 207 18.96 -1.83 -18.52
C ARG A 207 19.08 -1.51 -17.03
N LEU A 208 17.95 -1.48 -16.33
CA LEU A 208 17.94 -1.31 -14.88
C LEU A 208 18.21 -2.66 -14.24
N VAL A 209 19.19 -2.75 -13.35
CA VAL A 209 19.43 -3.94 -12.53
C VAL A 209 19.28 -3.57 -11.06
N LEU A 210 18.43 -4.30 -10.36
CA LEU A 210 18.02 -4.06 -8.98
C LEU A 210 18.49 -5.25 -8.12
N GLU A 211 19.16 -4.96 -7.01
CA GLU A 211 19.72 -5.91 -6.06
C GLU A 211 19.07 -5.67 -4.68
N VAL A 212 18.42 -6.69 -4.14
CA VAL A 212 17.59 -6.59 -2.93
C VAL A 212 18.03 -7.65 -1.92
N TRP A 213 18.26 -7.23 -0.68
CA TRP A 213 18.56 -8.11 0.46
C TRP A 213 17.42 -8.01 1.48
N THR A 214 16.79 -9.14 1.79
CA THR A 214 15.76 -9.28 2.84
C THR A 214 16.31 -10.11 4.01
N ASP A 215 15.57 -10.18 5.13
CA ASP A 215 15.87 -11.10 6.23
C ASP A 215 15.07 -12.41 6.20
N GLY A 216 14.71 -12.87 5.00
CA GLY A 216 14.03 -14.15 4.76
C GLY A 216 12.55 -14.17 5.13
N THR A 217 12.03 -13.18 5.86
CA THR A 217 10.59 -13.01 6.14
C THR A 217 9.77 -12.90 4.85
N LEU A 218 10.20 -12.04 3.93
CA LEU A 218 9.65 -11.85 2.59
C LEU A 218 10.69 -12.18 1.52
N LYS A 219 10.27 -12.83 0.42
CA LYS A 219 11.19 -13.17 -0.68
C LYS A 219 11.55 -11.93 -1.50
N PRO A 220 12.82 -11.71 -1.89
CA PRO A 220 13.26 -10.50 -2.61
C PRO A 220 12.46 -10.17 -3.88
N VAL A 221 12.13 -11.17 -4.70
CA VAL A 221 11.33 -11.00 -5.93
C VAL A 221 9.88 -10.59 -5.63
N GLU A 222 9.34 -11.03 -4.50
CA GLU A 222 7.98 -10.71 -4.06
C GLU A 222 7.90 -9.29 -3.48
N ALA A 223 8.90 -8.88 -2.69
CA ALA A 223 9.06 -7.50 -2.24
C ALA A 223 9.15 -6.51 -3.42
N VAL A 224 9.85 -6.88 -4.51
CA VAL A 224 9.91 -6.05 -5.73
C VAL A 224 8.54 -5.93 -6.42
N ARG A 225 7.72 -6.98 -6.41
CA ARG A 225 6.34 -6.92 -6.93
C ARG A 225 5.47 -6.00 -6.06
N GLU A 226 5.46 -6.21 -4.75
CA GLU A 226 4.69 -5.39 -3.80
C GLU A 226 5.07 -3.91 -3.89
N ALA A 227 6.38 -3.60 -3.98
CA ALA A 227 6.86 -2.24 -4.15
C ALA A 227 6.45 -1.62 -5.50
N ALA A 228 6.37 -2.40 -6.57
CA ALA A 228 5.88 -1.94 -7.87
C ALA A 228 4.36 -1.69 -7.87
N GLU A 229 3.58 -2.58 -7.26
CA GLU A 229 2.13 -2.39 -7.07
C GLU A 229 1.83 -1.16 -6.21
N ASN A 230 2.56 -0.97 -5.11
CA ASN A 230 2.49 0.23 -4.29
C ASN A 230 2.87 1.50 -5.07
N LEU A 231 3.91 1.46 -5.92
CA LEU A 231 4.29 2.59 -6.78
C LEU A 231 3.17 2.96 -7.79
N VAL A 232 2.55 1.96 -8.41
CA VAL A 232 1.42 2.14 -9.33
C VAL A 232 0.20 2.72 -8.60
N ASN A 233 -0.12 2.24 -7.39
CA ASN A 233 -1.21 2.77 -6.58
C ASN A 233 -1.02 4.25 -6.23
N HIS A 234 0.20 4.69 -5.95
CA HIS A 234 0.50 6.12 -5.73
C HIS A 234 0.38 6.93 -7.04
N PHE A 235 0.91 6.45 -8.17
CA PHE A 235 0.78 7.14 -9.46
C PHE A 235 -0.67 7.18 -9.99
N PHE A 236 -1.54 6.23 -9.60
CA PHE A 236 -2.95 6.24 -9.95
C PHE A 236 -3.71 7.45 -9.37
N LEU A 237 -3.24 8.03 -8.25
CA LEU A 237 -3.79 9.28 -7.73
C LEU A 237 -3.50 10.44 -8.71
N PHE A 238 -2.27 10.50 -9.24
CA PHE A 238 -1.86 11.54 -10.19
C PHE A 238 -2.57 11.41 -11.55
N SER A 239 -2.82 10.20 -12.04
CA SER A 239 -3.57 10.00 -13.29
C SER A 239 -5.06 10.38 -13.19
N ASN A 240 -5.61 10.52 -11.97
CA ASN A 240 -7.01 10.87 -11.74
C ASN A 240 -7.23 12.29 -11.16
N ILE A 241 -6.21 13.15 -11.10
CA ILE A 241 -6.30 14.52 -10.52
C ILE A 241 -7.53 15.29 -11.02
N ASN A 242 -7.79 15.30 -12.32
CA ASN A 242 -8.92 16.03 -12.92
C ASN A 242 -10.27 15.30 -12.78
N ARG A 243 -10.30 14.08 -12.23
CA ARG A 243 -11.50 13.26 -12.02
C ARG A 243 -12.08 13.45 -10.61
N THR A 244 -11.25 13.85 -9.66
CA THR A 244 -11.65 14.12 -8.25
C THR A 244 -12.51 15.38 -8.09
N ALA A 245 -12.70 16.18 -9.14
CA ALA A 245 -13.74 17.22 -9.16
C ALA A 245 -15.16 16.62 -9.17
N GLU A 246 -15.32 15.36 -9.60
CA GLU A 246 -16.55 14.57 -9.54
C GLU A 246 -16.44 13.52 -8.41
N ALA A 247 -16.09 13.98 -7.19
CA ALA A 247 -15.83 13.13 -6.03
C ALA A 247 -17.09 12.38 -5.55
N GLY A 248 -17.34 11.20 -6.12
CA GLY A 248 -18.45 10.32 -5.71
C GLY A 248 -18.44 8.91 -6.29
N VAL A 249 -17.37 8.48 -6.97
CA VAL A 249 -17.25 7.14 -7.55
C VAL A 249 -16.18 6.35 -6.82
N GLU A 250 -16.57 5.18 -6.30
CA GLU A 250 -15.69 4.27 -5.57
C GLU A 250 -14.58 3.68 -6.44
N ARG A 251 -13.64 2.98 -5.80
CA ARG A 251 -12.57 2.22 -6.45
C ARG A 251 -13.16 1.33 -7.56
N PRO A 252 -12.65 1.36 -8.81
CA PRO A 252 -13.03 0.41 -9.84
C PRO A 252 -12.42 -0.97 -9.54
N SER A 253 -12.96 -1.64 -8.52
CA SER A 253 -12.78 -3.07 -8.34
C SER A 253 -13.41 -3.80 -9.53
N LEU A 254 -12.74 -4.84 -10.03
CA LEU A 254 -13.29 -5.71 -11.08
C LEU A 254 -14.32 -6.67 -10.47
N THR A 255 -15.41 -6.13 -9.93
CA THR A 255 -16.52 -6.84 -9.27
C THR A 255 -17.50 -7.48 -10.27
N VAL A 256 -16.95 -8.06 -11.35
CA VAL A 256 -17.66 -8.98 -12.25
C VAL A 256 -16.89 -10.30 -12.24
N SER A 257 -17.38 -11.29 -11.51
CA SER A 257 -16.78 -12.63 -11.45
C SER A 257 -16.57 -13.21 -12.85
N PRO A 258 -15.45 -13.90 -13.14
CA PRO A 258 -15.11 -14.33 -14.50
C PRO A 258 -16.15 -15.28 -15.13
N GLU A 259 -16.93 -15.99 -14.31
CA GLU A 259 -18.07 -16.82 -14.74
C GLU A 259 -19.22 -15.98 -15.36
N ILE A 260 -19.46 -14.78 -14.82
CA ILE A 260 -20.47 -13.85 -15.33
C ILE A 260 -20.00 -13.29 -16.67
N TYR A 261 -18.74 -12.86 -16.76
CA TYR A 261 -18.16 -12.31 -17.99
C TYR A 261 -18.24 -13.29 -19.17
N GLN A 262 -18.02 -14.58 -18.90
CA GLN A 262 -18.08 -15.66 -19.89
C GLN A 262 -19.50 -16.21 -20.13
N THR A 263 -20.52 -15.76 -19.41
CA THR A 263 -21.89 -16.25 -19.57
C THR A 263 -22.45 -15.90 -20.95
N PRO A 264 -23.04 -16.86 -21.69
CA PRO A 264 -23.64 -16.60 -22.99
C PRO A 264 -24.97 -15.83 -22.86
N ILE A 265 -25.23 -14.92 -23.80
CA ILE A 265 -26.40 -14.00 -23.76
C ILE A 265 -27.75 -14.71 -23.77
N GLU A 266 -27.79 -15.98 -24.14
CA GLU A 266 -28.99 -16.82 -24.10
C GLU A 266 -29.50 -17.08 -22.68
N ARG A 267 -28.65 -16.93 -21.66
CA ARG A 267 -29.00 -17.12 -20.25
C ARG A 267 -29.52 -15.85 -19.56
N LEU A 268 -29.72 -14.75 -20.29
CA LEU A 268 -30.22 -13.48 -19.72
C LEU A 268 -31.73 -13.28 -19.88
N ASP A 269 -32.45 -14.28 -20.43
CA ASP A 269 -33.92 -14.27 -20.54
C ASP A 269 -34.48 -12.99 -21.19
N LEU A 270 -33.74 -12.50 -22.19
CA LEU A 270 -34.04 -11.34 -23.04
C LEU A 270 -35.09 -11.70 -24.10
N SER A 271 -35.89 -10.74 -24.53
CA SER A 271 -36.89 -10.96 -25.58
C SER A 271 -36.28 -11.52 -26.87
N PRO A 272 -37.05 -12.29 -27.65
CA PRO A 272 -36.63 -12.76 -28.97
C PRO A 272 -36.26 -11.66 -29.96
N ARG A 273 -36.60 -10.38 -29.68
CA ARG A 273 -36.12 -9.24 -30.46
C ARG A 273 -34.70 -8.86 -30.05
N THR A 274 -34.49 -8.55 -28.78
CA THR A 274 -33.22 -8.05 -28.23
C THR A 274 -32.11 -9.08 -28.42
N LEU A 275 -32.37 -10.34 -28.09
CA LEU A 275 -31.43 -11.45 -28.29
C LEU A 275 -31.02 -11.63 -29.77
N ASN A 276 -31.96 -11.51 -30.72
CA ASN A 276 -31.67 -11.63 -32.15
C ASN A 276 -30.99 -10.38 -32.75
N CYS A 277 -31.04 -9.23 -32.08
CA CYS A 277 -30.27 -8.05 -32.47
C CYS A 277 -28.81 -8.20 -32.00
N LEU A 278 -28.59 -8.60 -30.75
CA LEU A 278 -27.25 -8.85 -30.18
C LEU A 278 -26.50 -9.95 -30.95
N LYS A 279 -27.13 -11.10 -31.20
CA LYS A 279 -26.55 -12.18 -32.04
C LYS A 279 -26.19 -11.73 -33.46
N ARG A 280 -26.90 -10.74 -34.02
CA ARG A 280 -26.61 -10.16 -35.34
C ARG A 280 -25.50 -9.12 -35.34
N ALA A 281 -25.16 -8.58 -34.17
CA ALA A 281 -23.96 -7.77 -33.96
C ALA A 281 -22.73 -8.63 -33.59
N HIS A 282 -22.83 -9.96 -33.68
CA HIS A 282 -21.83 -10.94 -33.23
C HIS A 282 -21.53 -10.91 -31.72
N LEU A 283 -22.37 -10.24 -30.91
CA LEU A 283 -22.29 -10.28 -29.45
C LEU A 283 -22.91 -11.59 -28.95
N THR A 284 -22.10 -12.38 -28.24
CA THR A 284 -22.42 -13.74 -27.80
C THR A 284 -22.28 -13.95 -26.29
N LYS A 285 -21.45 -13.13 -25.62
CA LYS A 285 -21.19 -13.17 -24.17
C LYS A 285 -21.61 -11.87 -23.49
N VAL A 286 -21.79 -11.93 -22.18
CA VAL A 286 -22.06 -10.75 -21.34
C VAL A 286 -20.88 -9.76 -21.36
N GLY A 287 -19.63 -10.24 -21.29
CA GLY A 287 -18.46 -9.37 -21.30
C GLY A 287 -18.38 -8.44 -22.52
N GLU A 288 -18.63 -9.00 -23.71
CA GLU A 288 -18.66 -8.29 -25.00
C GLU A 288 -19.71 -7.15 -25.02
N ILE A 289 -20.78 -7.25 -24.21
CA ILE A 289 -21.81 -6.22 -24.05
C ILE A 289 -21.39 -5.14 -23.03
N LEU A 290 -20.66 -5.51 -21.98
CA LEU A 290 -20.22 -4.58 -20.92
C LEU A 290 -19.10 -3.63 -21.40
N GLU A 291 -18.25 -4.08 -22.32
CA GLU A 291 -17.21 -3.26 -22.94
C GLU A 291 -17.80 -2.17 -23.84
N MET A 292 -18.78 -2.50 -24.69
CA MET A 292 -19.44 -1.56 -25.61
C MET A 292 -20.23 -0.45 -24.89
N SER A 293 -20.33 0.73 -25.52
CA SER A 293 -21.16 1.83 -25.01
C SER A 293 -22.63 1.73 -25.44
N ASP A 294 -23.53 2.33 -24.65
CA ASP A 294 -24.96 2.44 -24.97
C ASP A 294 -25.20 3.07 -26.36
N ASP A 295 -24.42 4.08 -26.72
CA ASP A 295 -24.45 4.72 -28.05
C ASP A 295 -24.01 3.79 -29.18
N GLU A 296 -23.23 2.75 -28.92
CA GLU A 296 -22.84 1.74 -29.91
C GLU A 296 -23.87 0.62 -29.99
N LEU A 297 -24.46 0.23 -28.85
CA LEU A 297 -25.59 -0.70 -28.81
C LEU A 297 -26.81 -0.12 -29.56
N LEU A 298 -27.11 1.18 -29.41
CA LEU A 298 -28.18 1.87 -30.15
C LEU A 298 -27.92 1.97 -31.66
N LYS A 299 -26.67 1.84 -32.13
CA LYS A 299 -26.34 1.77 -33.57
C LYS A 299 -26.61 0.38 -34.18
N ILE A 300 -26.88 -0.65 -33.36
CA ILE A 300 -27.18 -2.01 -33.85
C ILE A 300 -28.55 -2.02 -34.57
N ARG A 301 -28.57 -2.53 -35.81
CA ARG A 301 -29.76 -2.48 -36.67
C ARG A 301 -30.98 -3.19 -36.08
N ASN A 302 -32.02 -2.41 -35.73
CA ASN A 302 -33.27 -2.77 -35.05
C ASN A 302 -33.18 -2.96 -33.52
N PHE A 303 -32.01 -2.74 -32.91
CA PHE A 303 -31.91 -2.40 -31.51
C PHE A 303 -32.49 -0.98 -31.28
N GLY A 304 -32.69 -0.58 -30.03
CA GLY A 304 -33.29 0.71 -29.68
C GLY A 304 -33.64 0.76 -28.20
N GLU A 305 -34.07 1.93 -27.71
CA GLU A 305 -34.30 2.24 -26.29
C GLU A 305 -34.96 1.12 -25.49
N LYS A 306 -36.09 0.57 -25.95
CA LYS A 306 -36.82 -0.51 -25.23
C LYS A 306 -36.01 -1.81 -25.10
N SER A 307 -35.14 -2.12 -26.05
CA SER A 307 -34.20 -3.25 -25.98
C SER A 307 -33.00 -2.94 -25.08
N LEU A 308 -32.65 -1.66 -24.91
CA LEU A 308 -31.59 -1.20 -24.02
C LEU A 308 -32.06 -1.19 -22.56
N THR A 309 -33.27 -0.72 -22.27
CA THR A 309 -33.91 -0.83 -20.95
C THR A 309 -34.04 -2.29 -20.53
N GLU A 310 -34.62 -3.14 -21.39
CA GLU A 310 -34.73 -4.59 -21.13
C GLU A 310 -33.37 -5.25 -20.82
N LEU A 311 -32.31 -4.85 -21.54
CA LEU A 311 -30.96 -5.35 -21.30
C LEU A 311 -30.39 -4.88 -19.96
N ARG A 312 -30.56 -3.59 -19.61
CA ARG A 312 -30.13 -3.04 -18.32
C ARG A 312 -30.88 -3.68 -17.15
N ASP A 313 -32.19 -3.86 -17.25
CA ASP A 313 -33.01 -4.51 -16.22
C ASP A 313 -32.55 -5.95 -15.96
N ARG A 314 -32.33 -6.74 -17.01
CA ARG A 314 -31.83 -8.14 -16.91
C ARG A 314 -30.38 -8.25 -16.40
N LEU A 315 -29.55 -7.23 -16.62
CA LEU A 315 -28.21 -7.16 -16.03
C LEU A 315 -28.29 -6.81 -14.53
N ALA A 316 -29.14 -5.83 -14.16
CA ALA A 316 -29.36 -5.44 -12.77
C ALA A 316 -29.98 -6.56 -11.92
N GLU A 317 -30.96 -7.31 -12.44
CA GLU A 317 -31.52 -8.52 -11.80
C GLU A 317 -30.46 -9.58 -11.45
N ARG A 318 -29.34 -9.61 -12.18
CA ARG A 318 -28.21 -10.54 -11.97
C ARG A 318 -27.04 -9.91 -11.21
N GLY A 319 -27.25 -8.75 -10.57
CA GLY A 319 -26.24 -8.02 -9.79
C GLY A 319 -25.20 -7.28 -10.62
N ILE A 320 -25.38 -7.18 -11.94
CA ILE A 320 -24.43 -6.56 -12.86
C ILE A 320 -24.84 -5.09 -13.05
N ALA A 321 -24.45 -4.25 -12.09
CA ALA A 321 -24.78 -2.83 -12.08
C ALA A 321 -24.08 -2.07 -13.23
N SER A 322 -24.76 -1.93 -14.36
CA SER A 322 -24.29 -1.18 -15.54
C SER A 322 -24.33 0.34 -15.30
N ASN A 323 -23.44 0.85 -14.43
CA ASN A 323 -23.32 2.27 -14.15
C ASN A 323 -22.57 3.01 -15.28
N ARG A 324 -23.32 3.60 -16.22
CA ARG A 324 -22.85 4.63 -17.15
C ARG A 324 -23.79 5.84 -17.08
N PRO A 325 -23.32 7.05 -16.68
CA PRO A 325 -24.18 8.22 -16.57
C PRO A 325 -24.49 8.81 -17.96
N GLY A 326 -25.77 9.01 -18.26
CA GLY A 326 -26.21 9.62 -19.51
C GLY A 326 -27.74 9.74 -19.61
N ALA A 327 -28.19 10.84 -20.20
CA ALA A 327 -29.59 11.18 -20.50
C ALA A 327 -30.57 11.24 -19.31
N LEU A 328 -30.60 12.39 -18.63
CA LEU A 328 -31.85 12.92 -18.08
C LEU A 328 -32.71 13.44 -19.25
N GLU A 329 -33.92 12.91 -19.46
CA GLU A 329 -35.10 13.75 -19.75
C GLU A 329 -36.44 12.97 -19.78
N ASN A 330 -37.53 13.69 -19.49
CA ASN A 330 -38.95 13.32 -19.55
C ASN A 330 -39.45 12.21 -18.58
N GLY A 331 -40.47 12.55 -17.78
CA GLY A 331 -40.93 11.74 -16.64
C GLY A 331 -42.20 10.92 -16.86
N GLY A 332 -42.43 9.92 -15.99
CA GLY A 332 -43.52 8.95 -16.14
C GLY A 332 -43.86 8.10 -14.91
N GLN A 333 -43.91 8.72 -13.72
CA GLN A 333 -44.68 8.34 -12.51
C GLN A 333 -44.87 6.86 -12.09
N LEU A 334 -44.59 6.58 -10.79
CA LEU A 334 -44.99 5.39 -9.99
C LEU A 334 -44.25 4.07 -10.30
N ALA A 335 -44.03 3.11 -9.38
CA ALA A 335 -44.00 3.06 -7.91
C ALA A 335 -43.55 1.63 -7.49
N ALA A 336 -42.93 1.34 -6.35
CA ALA A 336 -42.16 2.17 -5.41
C ALA A 336 -40.84 1.45 -5.01
N ILE A 337 -40.65 0.63 -3.95
CA ILE A 337 -41.41 0.31 -2.72
C ILE A 337 -40.37 0.06 -1.60
N VAL A 338 -40.29 0.90 -0.56
CA VAL A 338 -39.47 0.67 0.65
C VAL A 338 -40.15 1.26 1.89
N GLY A 339 -40.07 0.53 3.01
CA GLY A 339 -40.29 1.04 4.36
C GLY A 339 -40.27 -0.09 5.40
N PRO A 340 -40.18 0.20 6.71
CA PRO A 340 -39.92 1.51 7.33
C PRO A 340 -38.53 1.58 7.98
N SER A 341 -37.93 2.78 8.01
CA SER A 341 -36.91 3.15 9.00
C SER A 341 -37.14 4.60 9.44
N GLY A 342 -36.54 5.01 10.57
CA GLY A 342 -36.89 6.24 11.28
C GLY A 342 -36.71 7.52 10.46
N ALA A 343 -37.64 8.47 10.61
CA ALA A 343 -37.58 9.76 9.95
C ALA A 343 -36.59 10.72 10.63
N LEU A 344 -35.75 11.39 9.83
CA LEU A 344 -35.01 12.61 10.17
C LEU A 344 -34.88 13.53 8.94
N ASP A 345 -36.00 13.81 8.28
CA ASP A 345 -36.11 14.85 7.25
C ASP A 345 -37.10 15.94 7.73
N ASN A 346 -36.66 17.21 7.69
CA ASN A 346 -37.23 18.41 8.31
C ASN A 346 -36.94 18.57 9.82
N LEU A 347 -35.76 19.13 10.13
CA LEU A 347 -35.50 19.93 11.32
C LEU A 347 -35.16 21.36 10.86
N SER A 348 -35.65 22.37 11.57
CA SER A 348 -35.28 23.77 11.36
C SER A 348 -33.82 24.01 11.77
N PRO A 349 -33.12 25.02 11.24
CA PRO A 349 -31.82 25.45 11.79
C PRO A 349 -31.86 25.74 13.30
N ASP A 350 -33.02 26.13 13.83
CA ASP A 350 -33.24 26.37 15.26
C ASP A 350 -33.18 25.09 16.10
N ASP A 351 -33.70 23.97 15.60
CA ASP A 351 -33.79 22.69 16.33
C ASP A 351 -32.39 22.05 16.57
N ILE A 352 -31.41 22.42 15.73
CA ILE A 352 -30.01 21.98 15.87
C ILE A 352 -29.35 22.64 17.11
N GLY A 353 -29.82 23.82 17.52
CA GLY A 353 -29.29 24.56 18.67
C GLY A 353 -29.55 23.90 20.02
N GLU A 354 -30.64 23.16 20.17
CA GLU A 354 -31.00 22.51 21.45
C GLU A 354 -30.22 21.21 21.71
N LEU A 355 -29.69 20.58 20.66
CA LEU A 355 -28.87 19.36 20.74
C LEU A 355 -27.40 19.60 21.12
N LEU A 356 -26.90 20.85 21.05
CA LEU A 356 -25.49 21.20 21.28
C LEU A 356 -25.23 22.04 22.55
N GLY A 357 -26.04 21.85 23.59
CA GLY A 357 -25.54 21.91 24.97
C GLY A 357 -25.04 23.25 25.51
N GLY A 358 -25.54 24.39 25.00
CA GLY A 358 -25.50 25.67 25.70
C GLY A 358 -24.13 26.37 25.84
N GLY A 359 -23.66 27.00 24.77
CA GLY A 359 -22.54 27.95 24.80
C GLY A 359 -22.79 29.16 23.91
N THR A 360 -23.15 30.30 24.50
CA THR A 360 -23.44 31.55 23.74
C THR A 360 -22.15 32.20 23.23
N ILE A 361 -21.95 32.17 21.92
CA ILE A 361 -21.01 33.06 21.22
C ILE A 361 -21.80 34.22 20.63
N THR A 362 -21.74 35.39 21.28
CA THR A 362 -22.32 36.63 20.74
C THR A 362 -21.38 37.23 19.70
N MET A 363 -21.86 37.43 18.47
CA MET A 363 -21.19 38.27 17.48
C MET A 363 -21.04 39.70 18.04
N ALA A 364 -19.82 40.24 17.99
CA ALA A 364 -19.51 41.64 18.30
C ALA A 364 -19.20 42.43 17.02
N ASP A 365 -19.40 43.75 17.04
CA ASP A 365 -19.23 44.62 15.87
C ASP A 365 -17.77 44.65 15.36
N PRO A 366 -17.54 44.76 14.03
CA PRO A 366 -16.21 44.75 13.42
C PRO A 366 -15.48 46.11 13.54
N ALA A 367 -15.67 46.82 14.65
CA ALA A 367 -15.22 48.19 14.86
C ALA A 367 -14.06 48.35 15.86
N GLU A 368 -13.81 47.37 16.74
CA GLU A 368 -12.70 47.38 17.70
C GLU A 368 -11.76 46.18 17.49
N ALA A 369 -10.93 46.27 16.45
CA ALA A 369 -9.81 45.38 16.18
C ALA A 369 -8.48 46.17 16.23
N GLY A 370 -8.21 46.82 17.37
CA GLY A 370 -6.97 47.53 17.63
C GLY A 370 -5.82 46.56 17.89
N LEU A 371 -5.16 46.10 16.83
CA LEU A 371 -3.89 45.38 16.93
C LEU A 371 -2.75 46.40 17.08
N GLU A 372 -2.20 46.51 18.30
CA GLU A 372 -0.91 47.16 18.52
C GLU A 372 0.18 46.36 17.78
N TRP A 373 1.02 47.05 17.01
CA TRP A 373 2.20 46.47 16.38
C TRP A 373 3.35 46.61 17.37
N ALA A 374 3.84 45.49 17.90
CA ALA A 374 5.07 45.48 18.69
C ALA A 374 6.27 45.65 17.75
N GLU A 375 6.88 46.83 17.77
CA GLU A 375 8.22 47.05 17.25
C GLU A 375 9.22 46.48 18.28
N GLU A 376 9.95 45.41 17.93
CA GLU A 376 11.16 45.01 18.64
C GLU A 376 12.32 44.91 17.64
N ASP A 377 13.39 45.61 17.96
CA ASP A 377 14.43 46.13 17.07
C ASP A 377 15.16 45.09 16.19
N GLU A 378 15.35 45.43 14.90
CA GLU A 378 16.48 44.93 14.13
C GLU A 378 17.77 45.54 14.73
N SER A 379 18.63 44.72 15.35
CA SER A 379 19.96 45.12 15.78
C SER A 379 21.02 44.24 15.11
N ASP A 380 21.85 44.86 14.26
CA ASP A 380 22.92 44.18 13.55
C ASP A 380 23.94 43.59 14.54
N GLY A 381 24.29 42.32 14.33
CA GLY A 381 25.29 41.59 15.08
C GLY A 381 26.21 40.83 14.13
N ASP A 382 27.25 41.51 13.64
CA ASP A 382 28.32 40.90 12.85
C ASP A 382 29.19 40.01 13.77
N ASP A 383 28.95 38.69 13.77
CA ASP A 383 29.88 37.71 14.35
C ASP A 383 30.86 37.22 13.26
N GLU A 384 32.09 37.72 13.32
CA GLU A 384 33.19 37.32 12.45
C GLU A 384 33.63 35.86 12.75
N PHE A 385 33.48 34.97 11.78
CA PHE A 385 34.12 33.64 11.83
C PHE A 385 35.58 33.77 11.37
N ASP A 386 36.50 33.82 12.33
CA ASP A 386 37.94 33.90 12.11
C ASP A 386 38.53 32.51 11.76
N ASP A 387 39.39 32.44 10.73
CA ASP A 387 40.06 31.21 10.27
C ASP A 387 41.35 30.97 11.09
N GLU A 388 41.25 30.38 12.29
CA GLU A 388 42.45 29.89 13.01
C GLU A 388 42.88 28.49 12.51
N ILE A 389 43.94 28.47 11.70
CA ILE A 389 44.67 27.27 11.29
C ILE A 389 45.68 26.90 12.39
N ASP A 390 45.46 25.79 13.07
CA ASP A 390 46.41 25.21 14.05
C ASP A 390 47.34 24.18 13.37
N ASP A 391 48.47 24.68 12.81
CA ASP A 391 49.57 23.85 12.34
C ASP A 391 50.48 23.41 13.52
N GLY A 392 50.07 22.36 14.24
CA GLY A 392 50.80 21.77 15.36
C GLY A 392 51.49 20.43 15.04
N GLU A 393 52.82 20.40 14.98
CA GLU A 393 53.62 19.18 14.84
C GLU A 393 53.69 18.35 16.15
N GLU A 394 53.54 17.02 16.07
CA GLU A 394 54.28 16.11 16.96
C GLU A 394 54.54 14.74 16.30
N ASP A 395 55.79 14.30 16.25
CA ASP A 395 56.24 12.99 15.72
C ASP A 395 55.93 11.84 16.70
N LEU A 396 55.48 10.67 16.20
CA LEU A 396 56.05 9.32 16.47
C LEU A 396 55.36 8.15 15.74
#